data_AF-A0A4Y2MV84-F1
#
_entry.id   AF-A0A4Y2MV84-F1
#
_cell.length_a   1.000
_cell.length_b   1.000
_cell.length_c   1.000
_cell.angle_alpha   90.00
_cell.angle_beta   90.00
_cell.angle_gamma   90.00
#
_symmetry.space_group_name_H-M   'P 1'
#
loop_
_entity.id
_entity.type
_entity.pdbx_description
1 polymer ?
#
loop_
_entity_poly.entity_id
_entity_poly.type
_entity_poly.pdbx_seq_one_letter_code
_entity_poly.pdbx_strand_id
1 'polypeptide(L)'
;MAVVNLETDPSGKSNAFLQTISPTTFIQNNFTNLSLAIESVERGENWGVLYIPETFTDSMINRYLEGIAVDNETIQNSTIKVYLDMTNQQVIATIHTKIMENFLTFARQTLSGFGWNPDIASPPIVLGKPVYGDIHPNFTEFMAPGMILGITYIMAVGLSAMAVIIEKKEGLLDRSWFAGVRSWEVMFSMLFSLFVTMLLQVALVLVLTFKAFNIPCRGPIVWVVIAVLLTGLEGMSYGLFISSIVNDENIAMMIAMGSFYPNLLLSGIIWPVEAMPYYLRQFSYCLPLTLIANSMRSILSRGWTITDNGIYDGFLVCLAWIFPIILIASLFFKYKK
;
A
#
# COMPACT_ATOMS: atom_id res chain seq x y z
N MET A 1 -13.77 4.06 19.11
CA MET A 1 -14.99 3.32 18.75
C MET A 1 -15.94 3.52 19.90
N ALA A 2 -17.13 4.03 19.62
CA ALA A 2 -18.16 4.20 20.63
C ALA A 2 -18.76 2.82 20.96
N VAL A 3 -18.92 2.50 22.22
CA VAL A 3 -19.50 1.24 22.69
C VAL A 3 -20.75 1.55 23.48
N VAL A 4 -21.87 0.98 23.07
CA VAL A 4 -23.14 1.04 23.78
C VAL A 4 -23.46 -0.38 24.19
N ASN A 5 -23.13 -0.72 25.44
CA ASN A 5 -23.48 -2.00 26.05
C ASN A 5 -24.67 -1.80 26.98
N LEU A 6 -25.84 -2.27 26.58
CA LEU A 6 -27.05 -2.19 27.41
C LEU A 6 -27.21 -3.41 28.32
N GLU A 7 -26.41 -4.47 28.14
CA GLU A 7 -26.42 -5.63 29.01
C GLU A 7 -25.72 -5.27 30.33
N THR A 8 -26.53 -5.03 31.37
CA THR A 8 -26.05 -4.63 32.70
C THR A 8 -25.80 -5.80 33.64
N ASP A 9 -26.21 -7.01 33.26
CA ASP A 9 -26.00 -8.21 34.06
C ASP A 9 -24.49 -8.55 34.19
N PRO A 10 -23.94 -8.62 35.41
CA PRO A 10 -22.56 -9.04 35.63
C PRO A 10 -22.24 -10.45 35.12
N SER A 11 -23.26 -11.31 34.98
CA SER A 11 -23.11 -12.67 34.45
C SER A 11 -23.06 -12.71 32.90
N GLY A 12 -23.48 -11.61 32.27
CA GLY A 12 -23.50 -11.41 30.83
C GLY A 12 -22.13 -11.56 30.16
N LYS A 13 -22.15 -12.12 28.96
CA LYS A 13 -20.95 -12.37 28.14
C LYS A 13 -20.59 -11.20 27.22
N SER A 14 -21.39 -10.13 27.16
CA SER A 14 -21.05 -8.90 26.42
C SER A 14 -19.69 -8.32 26.85
N ASN A 15 -19.41 -8.26 28.15
CA ASN A 15 -18.13 -7.75 28.66
C ASN A 15 -16.96 -8.67 28.28
N ALA A 16 -17.17 -9.99 28.23
CA ALA A 16 -16.16 -10.92 27.77
C ALA A 16 -15.85 -10.71 26.27
N PHE A 17 -16.86 -10.42 25.45
CA PHE A 17 -16.63 -10.01 24.06
C PHE A 17 -15.82 -8.70 23.98
N LEU A 18 -16.20 -7.66 24.73
CA LEU A 18 -15.47 -6.39 24.75
C LEU A 18 -14.01 -6.53 25.20
N GLN A 19 -13.72 -7.48 26.10
CA GLN A 19 -12.35 -7.79 26.53
C GLN A 19 -11.50 -8.48 25.44
N THR A 20 -12.12 -9.18 24.49
CA THR A 20 -11.37 -9.73 23.33
C THR A 20 -10.90 -8.64 22.37
N ILE A 21 -11.51 -7.45 22.43
CA ILE A 21 -11.11 -6.31 21.61
C ILE A 21 -9.90 -5.63 22.26
N SER A 22 -8.70 -5.92 21.72
CA SER A 22 -7.46 -5.33 22.23
C SER A 22 -7.50 -3.79 22.19
N PRO A 23 -7.05 -3.10 23.26
CA PRO A 23 -6.96 -1.64 23.29
C PRO A 23 -5.97 -1.08 22.28
N THR A 24 -5.01 -1.89 21.80
CA THR A 24 -4.10 -1.52 20.71
C THR A 24 -4.79 -1.50 19.34
N THR A 25 -5.96 -2.14 19.22
CA THR A 25 -6.72 -2.21 17.97
C THR A 25 -7.72 -1.06 17.89
N PHE A 26 -8.59 -0.89 18.90
CA PHE A 26 -9.51 0.26 18.99
C PHE A 26 -9.64 0.74 20.44
N ILE A 27 -9.61 2.06 20.64
CA ILE A 27 -9.96 2.67 21.92
C ILE A 27 -11.49 2.60 22.07
N GLN A 28 -11.94 1.98 23.17
CA GLN A 28 -13.35 1.83 23.50
C GLN A 28 -13.82 3.03 24.32
N ASN A 29 -14.78 3.77 23.79
CA ASN A 29 -15.40 4.92 24.45
C ASN A 29 -16.84 4.53 24.81
N ASN A 30 -17.17 4.42 26.10
CA ASN A 30 -18.47 3.94 26.53
C ASN A 30 -19.53 5.05 26.46
N PHE A 31 -20.71 4.71 25.95
CA PHE A 31 -21.88 5.58 25.86
C PHE A 31 -23.11 4.87 26.46
N THR A 32 -24.01 5.65 27.03
CA THR A 32 -25.26 5.14 27.65
C THR A 32 -26.38 4.92 26.65
N ASN A 33 -26.35 5.58 25.49
CA ASN A 33 -27.41 5.52 24.50
C ASN A 33 -26.85 5.52 23.07
N LEU A 34 -27.55 4.83 22.17
CA LEU A 34 -27.20 4.70 20.76
C LEU A 34 -27.17 6.05 20.04
N SER A 35 -28.11 6.95 20.33
CA SER A 35 -28.18 8.27 19.70
C SER A 35 -26.93 9.12 19.97
N LEU A 36 -26.49 9.21 21.22
CA LEU A 36 -25.28 9.93 21.59
C LEU A 36 -24.02 9.30 20.98
N ALA A 37 -23.98 7.97 20.91
CA ALA A 37 -22.89 7.26 20.27
C ALA A 37 -22.81 7.55 18.77
N ILE A 38 -23.96 7.55 18.07
CA ILE A 38 -24.03 7.91 16.64
C ILE A 38 -23.63 9.38 16.44
N GLU A 39 -24.11 10.28 17.29
CA GLU A 39 -23.74 11.70 17.23
C GLU A 39 -22.22 11.89 17.40
N SER A 40 -21.56 11.09 18.25
CA SER A 40 -20.09 11.12 18.38
C SER A 40 -19.36 10.70 17.09
N VAL A 41 -19.96 9.83 16.28
CA VAL A 41 -19.44 9.46 14.96
C VAL A 41 -19.68 10.58 13.96
N GLU A 42 -20.86 11.19 13.97
CA GLU A 42 -21.19 12.35 13.11
C GLU A 42 -20.28 13.55 13.38
N ARG A 43 -19.84 13.74 14.64
CA ARG A 43 -18.86 14.76 15.04
C ARG A 43 -17.40 14.39 14.71
N GLY A 44 -17.15 13.17 14.25
CA GLY A 44 -15.80 12.68 13.92
C GLY A 44 -14.95 12.28 15.13
N GLU A 45 -15.54 12.12 16.32
CA GLU A 45 -14.83 11.69 17.54
C GLU A 45 -14.57 10.18 17.54
N ASN A 46 -15.42 9.41 16.85
CA ASN A 46 -15.33 7.95 16.73
C ASN A 46 -15.53 7.48 15.29
N TRP A 47 -14.81 6.44 14.86
CA TRP A 47 -14.97 5.81 13.54
C TRP A 47 -16.19 4.88 13.41
N GLY A 48 -16.89 4.62 14.52
CA GLY A 48 -18.05 3.76 14.54
C GLY A 48 -18.59 3.48 15.93
N VAL A 49 -19.81 2.93 15.97
CA VAL A 49 -20.55 2.51 17.15
C VAL A 49 -20.71 1.00 17.15
N LEU A 50 -20.40 0.36 18.28
CA LEU A 50 -20.72 -1.02 18.56
C LEU A 50 -21.88 -1.05 19.57
N TYR A 51 -23.02 -1.59 19.15
CA TYR A 51 -24.25 -1.66 19.94
C TYR A 51 -24.57 -3.10 20.32
N ILE A 52 -24.64 -3.34 21.63
CA ILE A 52 -24.99 -4.62 22.24
C ILE A 52 -26.34 -4.47 22.95
N PRO A 53 -27.37 -5.25 22.57
CA PRO A 53 -28.68 -5.24 23.22
C PRO A 53 -28.63 -5.69 24.69
N GLU A 54 -29.66 -5.33 25.47
CA GLU A 54 -29.74 -5.61 26.91
C GLU A 54 -29.77 -7.10 27.25
N THR A 55 -30.47 -7.91 26.44
CA THR A 55 -30.64 -9.36 26.64
C THR A 55 -29.75 -10.18 25.70
N PHE A 56 -28.59 -9.65 25.33
CA PHE A 56 -27.70 -10.23 24.33
C PHE A 56 -27.29 -11.67 24.64
N THR A 57 -26.79 -11.93 25.85
CA THR A 57 -26.26 -13.25 26.23
C THR A 57 -27.35 -14.31 26.24
N ASP A 58 -28.48 -14.03 26.89
CA ASP A 58 -29.61 -14.97 26.98
C ASP A 58 -30.18 -15.26 25.59
N SER A 59 -30.38 -14.21 24.79
CA SER A 59 -30.89 -14.33 23.42
C SER A 59 -29.89 -15.08 22.52
N MET A 60 -28.58 -14.88 22.71
CA MET A 60 -27.54 -15.60 21.98
C MET A 60 -27.55 -17.09 22.31
N ILE A 61 -27.72 -17.46 23.59
CA ILE A 61 -27.83 -18.85 24.03
C ILE A 61 -29.12 -19.48 23.48
N ASN A 62 -30.26 -18.81 23.63
CA ASN A 62 -31.56 -19.30 23.12
C ASN A 62 -31.52 -19.49 21.60
N ARG A 63 -30.92 -18.56 20.86
CA ARG A 63 -30.71 -18.69 19.41
C ARG A 63 -29.95 -19.95 19.03
N TYR A 64 -29.01 -20.38 19.86
CA TYR A 64 -28.25 -21.60 19.62
C TYR A 64 -29.04 -22.86 20.01
N LEU A 65 -29.75 -22.83 21.13
CA LEU A 65 -30.52 -23.98 21.64
C LEU A 65 -31.78 -24.27 20.81
N GLU A 66 -32.50 -23.24 20.37
CA GLU A 66 -33.74 -23.38 19.59
C GLU A 66 -33.48 -23.63 18.11
N GLY A 67 -32.30 -23.22 17.62
CA GLY A 67 -31.84 -23.48 16.26
C GLY A 67 -32.84 -23.01 15.20
N ILE A 68 -33.56 -23.95 14.58
CA ILE A 68 -34.51 -23.68 13.49
C ILE A 68 -35.80 -23.01 14.01
N ALA A 69 -36.15 -23.22 15.27
CA ALA A 69 -37.40 -22.73 15.86
C ALA A 69 -37.31 -21.32 16.47
N VAL A 70 -36.13 -20.68 16.40
CA VAL A 70 -35.88 -19.38 17.02
C VAL A 70 -36.75 -18.27 16.41
N ASP A 71 -37.28 -17.41 17.26
CA ASP A 71 -38.09 -16.26 16.85
C ASP A 71 -37.23 -15.04 16.42
N ASN A 72 -37.86 -14.09 15.72
CA ASN A 72 -37.17 -12.91 15.19
C ASN A 72 -36.68 -11.94 16.29
N GLU A 73 -37.33 -11.88 17.44
CA GLU A 73 -36.93 -11.00 18.55
C GLU A 73 -35.63 -11.52 19.18
N THR A 74 -35.55 -12.83 19.43
CA THR A 74 -34.33 -13.49 19.89
C THR A 74 -33.18 -13.30 18.89
N ILE A 75 -33.43 -13.36 17.57
CA ILE A 75 -32.41 -13.04 16.55
C ILE A 75 -31.94 -11.58 16.68
N GLN A 76 -32.85 -10.62 16.85
CA GLN A 76 -32.49 -9.20 16.93
C GLN A 76 -31.72 -8.88 18.21
N ASN A 77 -32.14 -9.42 19.36
CA ASN A 77 -31.51 -9.19 20.65
C ASN A 77 -30.16 -9.91 20.78
N SER A 78 -29.95 -11.01 20.06
CA SER A 78 -28.66 -11.71 19.97
C SER A 78 -27.70 -11.14 18.90
N THR A 79 -28.07 -10.07 18.18
CA THR A 79 -27.25 -9.52 17.11
C THR A 79 -26.59 -8.22 17.55
N ILE A 80 -25.25 -8.24 17.66
CA ILE A 80 -24.44 -7.02 17.84
C ILE A 80 -24.51 -6.20 16.55
N LYS A 81 -24.93 -4.95 16.66
CA LYS A 81 -25.01 -4.02 15.52
C LYS A 81 -23.79 -3.12 15.52
N VAL A 82 -23.14 -2.99 14.37
CA VAL A 82 -21.97 -2.12 14.20
C VAL A 82 -22.31 -1.06 13.16
N TYR A 83 -22.28 0.20 13.58
CA TYR A 83 -22.51 1.37 12.74
C TYR A 83 -21.16 2.01 12.45
N LEU A 84 -20.67 1.96 11.23
CA LEU A 84 -19.34 2.49 10.88
C LEU A 84 -19.47 3.74 10.04
N ASP A 85 -18.55 4.68 10.25
CA ASP A 85 -18.31 5.75 9.29
C ASP A 85 -17.72 5.12 8.02
N MET A 86 -18.49 5.18 6.93
CA MET A 86 -18.13 4.55 5.66
C MET A 86 -17.18 5.37 4.78
N THR A 87 -16.72 6.54 5.25
CA THR A 87 -15.90 7.47 4.44
C THR A 87 -14.45 7.02 4.24
N ASN A 88 -13.89 6.16 5.13
CA ASN A 88 -12.51 5.67 5.03
C ASN A 88 -12.44 4.14 4.89
N GLN A 89 -12.34 3.67 3.65
CA GLN A 89 -12.33 2.23 3.32
C GLN A 89 -11.26 1.42 4.08
N GLN A 90 -10.06 1.97 4.30
CA GLN A 90 -8.97 1.23 4.95
C GLN A 90 -9.24 1.03 6.44
N VAL A 91 -9.73 2.07 7.11
CA VAL A 91 -10.11 2.01 8.52
C VAL A 91 -11.26 1.01 8.71
N ILE A 92 -12.29 1.08 7.86
CA ILE A 92 -13.45 0.18 7.92
C ILE A 92 -13.06 -1.27 7.66
N ALA A 93 -12.24 -1.53 6.64
CA ALA A 93 -11.80 -2.89 6.33
C ALA A 93 -11.05 -3.51 7.51
N THR A 94 -10.23 -2.72 8.19
CA THR A 94 -9.50 -3.13 9.39
C THR A 94 -10.47 -3.38 10.56
N ILE A 95 -11.40 -2.44 10.81
CA ILE A 95 -12.45 -2.57 11.84
C ILE A 95 -13.27 -3.82 11.63
N HIS A 96 -13.81 -4.01 10.44
CA HIS A 96 -14.66 -5.14 10.10
C HIS A 96 -13.93 -6.48 10.30
N THR A 97 -12.71 -6.59 9.79
CA THR A 97 -11.91 -7.81 9.92
C THR A 97 -11.63 -8.13 11.39
N LYS A 98 -11.21 -7.13 12.18
CA LYS A 98 -10.85 -7.33 13.58
C LYS A 98 -12.05 -7.58 14.48
N ILE A 99 -13.20 -6.92 14.26
CA ILE A 99 -14.43 -7.21 15.03
C ILE A 99 -14.87 -8.66 14.79
N MET A 100 -14.88 -9.11 13.53
CA MET A 100 -15.28 -10.49 13.20
C MET A 100 -14.32 -11.52 13.80
N GLU A 101 -13.01 -11.28 13.74
CA GLU A 101 -11.98 -12.13 14.35
C GLU A 101 -12.13 -12.22 15.88
N ASN A 102 -12.31 -11.06 16.53
CA ASN A 102 -12.51 -10.99 17.98
C ASN A 102 -13.81 -11.67 18.39
N PHE A 103 -14.89 -11.51 17.61
CA PHE A 103 -16.16 -12.15 17.87
C PHE A 103 -16.06 -13.68 17.76
N LEU A 104 -15.39 -14.20 16.73
CA LEU A 104 -15.15 -15.64 16.60
C LEU A 104 -14.31 -16.18 17.76
N THR A 105 -13.30 -15.42 18.21
CA THR A 105 -12.48 -15.77 19.37
C THR A 105 -13.32 -15.82 20.65
N PHE A 106 -14.15 -14.80 20.87
CA PHE A 106 -15.11 -14.74 21.97
C PHE A 106 -16.08 -15.91 21.94
N ALA A 107 -16.67 -16.23 20.79
CA ALA A 107 -17.62 -17.32 20.64
C ALA A 107 -16.97 -18.68 20.97
N ARG A 108 -15.76 -18.93 20.46
CA ARG A 108 -14.98 -20.13 20.78
C ARG A 108 -14.65 -20.26 22.27
N GLN A 109 -14.20 -19.18 22.90
CA GLN A 109 -13.90 -19.16 24.33
C GLN A 109 -15.14 -19.41 25.18
N THR A 110 -16.27 -18.80 24.80
CA THR A 110 -17.55 -18.95 25.51
C THR A 110 -18.07 -20.39 25.40
N LEU A 111 -18.06 -20.97 24.19
CA LEU A 111 -18.44 -22.37 23.98
C LEU A 111 -17.55 -23.34 24.76
N SER A 112 -16.24 -23.13 24.74
CA SER A 112 -15.30 -23.94 25.52
C SER A 112 -15.57 -23.83 27.03
N GLY A 113 -15.96 -22.64 27.51
CA GLY A 113 -16.34 -22.42 28.91
C GLY A 113 -17.59 -23.21 29.33
N PHE A 114 -18.50 -23.47 28.40
CA PHE A 114 -19.66 -24.35 28.60
C PHE A 114 -19.35 -25.85 28.42
N GLY A 115 -18.09 -26.21 28.09
CA GLY A 115 -17.71 -27.57 27.76
C GLY A 115 -18.21 -28.06 26.39
N TRP A 116 -18.70 -27.15 25.55
CA TRP A 116 -19.14 -27.45 24.19
C TRP A 116 -17.95 -27.40 23.22
N ASN A 117 -18.11 -28.06 22.07
CA ASN A 117 -17.07 -28.01 21.04
C ASN A 117 -16.97 -26.56 20.48
N PRO A 118 -15.80 -25.88 20.62
CA PRO A 118 -15.63 -24.51 20.17
C PRO A 118 -15.77 -24.35 18.65
N ASP A 119 -15.57 -25.42 17.88
CA ASP A 119 -15.66 -25.35 16.42
C ASP A 119 -17.08 -25.17 15.91
N ILE A 120 -18.10 -25.31 16.76
CA ILE A 120 -19.49 -25.07 16.35
C ILE A 120 -19.74 -23.57 16.06
N ALA A 121 -18.96 -22.67 16.65
CA ALA A 121 -18.99 -21.25 16.30
C ALA A 121 -18.26 -20.92 14.98
N SER A 122 -17.52 -21.87 14.41
CA SER A 122 -16.77 -21.61 13.18
C SER A 122 -17.71 -21.57 11.98
N PRO A 123 -17.57 -20.59 11.08
CA PRO A 123 -18.36 -20.58 9.85
C PRO A 123 -18.06 -21.82 9.00
N PRO A 124 -19.03 -22.35 8.25
CA PRO A 124 -18.85 -23.53 7.38
C PRO A 124 -17.93 -23.27 6.18
N ILE A 125 -17.45 -22.03 6.04
CA ILE A 125 -16.44 -21.62 5.07
C ILE A 125 -15.23 -21.18 5.88
N VAL A 126 -14.17 -21.99 5.82
CA VAL A 126 -12.89 -21.68 6.45
C VAL A 126 -11.88 -21.35 5.36
N LEU A 127 -11.16 -20.26 5.53
CA LEU A 127 -10.01 -19.97 4.68
C LEU A 127 -8.96 -21.06 4.92
N GLY A 128 -8.64 -21.81 3.86
CA GLY A 128 -7.53 -22.75 3.89
C GLY A 128 -6.19 -22.04 4.11
N LYS A 129 -5.10 -22.81 4.22
CA LYS A 129 -3.76 -22.22 4.26
C LYS A 129 -3.55 -21.37 2.99
N PRO A 130 -3.15 -20.09 3.13
CA PRO A 130 -3.00 -19.22 1.97
C PRO A 130 -1.89 -19.76 1.07
N VAL A 131 -2.12 -19.70 -0.25
CA VAL A 131 -1.11 -20.10 -1.24
C VAL A 131 0.08 -19.14 -1.20
N TYR A 132 -0.18 -17.84 -0.99
CA TYR A 132 0.83 -16.80 -0.82
C TYR A 132 0.37 -15.77 0.21
N GLY A 133 1.33 -15.13 0.88
CA GLY A 133 1.06 -14.11 1.89
C GLY A 133 0.56 -14.69 3.22
N ASP A 134 0.07 -13.79 4.07
CA ASP A 134 -0.52 -14.14 5.37
C ASP A 134 -2.05 -14.19 5.29
N ILE A 135 -2.69 -14.89 6.23
CA ILE A 135 -4.16 -14.96 6.38
C ILE A 135 -4.72 -13.56 6.64
N HIS A 136 -3.95 -12.72 7.33
CA HIS A 136 -4.26 -11.33 7.60
C HIS A 136 -3.24 -10.41 6.93
N PRO A 137 -3.39 -10.12 5.63
CA PRO A 137 -2.40 -9.35 4.89
C PRO A 137 -2.31 -7.93 5.44
N ASN A 138 -1.09 -7.48 5.71
CA ASN A 138 -0.85 -6.11 6.11
C ASN A 138 -0.87 -5.19 4.89
N PHE A 139 -1.61 -4.08 4.98
CA PHE A 139 -1.65 -3.06 3.93
C PHE A 139 -0.26 -2.51 3.59
N THR A 140 0.64 -2.43 4.57
CA THR A 140 2.04 -2.03 4.35
C THR A 140 2.77 -2.99 3.40
N GLU A 141 2.55 -4.32 3.50
CA GLU A 141 3.17 -5.30 2.59
C GLU A 141 2.66 -5.15 1.15
N PHE A 142 1.41 -4.72 0.98
CA PHE A 142 0.82 -4.49 -0.35
C PHE A 142 1.40 -3.24 -1.03
N MET A 143 1.54 -2.14 -0.30
CA MET A 143 2.02 -0.86 -0.82
C MET A 143 3.54 -0.77 -0.96
N ALA A 144 4.30 -1.40 -0.04
CA ALA A 144 5.74 -1.23 0.05
C ALA A 144 6.49 -1.45 -1.28
N PRO A 145 6.23 -2.53 -2.07
CA PRO A 145 6.91 -2.77 -3.34
C PRO A 145 6.81 -1.58 -4.30
N GLY A 146 5.61 -1.02 -4.45
CA GLY A 146 5.36 0.10 -5.33
C GLY A 146 5.96 1.40 -4.81
N MET A 147 5.85 1.65 -3.50
CA MET A 147 6.42 2.84 -2.87
C MET A 147 7.95 2.89 -2.98
N ILE A 148 8.64 1.75 -2.82
CA ILE A 148 10.10 1.66 -3.01
C ILE A 148 10.49 2.13 -4.42
N LEU A 149 9.80 1.62 -5.43
CA LEU A 149 10.03 1.97 -6.83
C LEU A 149 9.68 3.44 -7.10
N GLY A 150 8.53 3.91 -6.63
CA GLY A 150 8.09 5.29 -6.80
C GLY A 150 9.03 6.31 -6.15
N ILE A 151 9.47 6.07 -4.91
CA ILE A 151 10.45 6.91 -4.21
C ILE A 151 11.78 6.92 -4.95
N THR A 152 12.26 5.75 -5.37
CA THR A 152 13.51 5.64 -6.12
C THR A 152 13.44 6.40 -7.44
N TYR A 153 12.33 6.25 -8.17
CA TYR A 153 12.07 6.95 -9.43
C TYR A 153 12.11 8.47 -9.25
N ILE A 154 11.26 9.03 -8.38
CA ILE A 154 11.15 10.50 -8.27
C ILE A 154 12.42 11.16 -7.74
N MET A 155 13.13 10.50 -6.83
CA MET A 155 14.42 10.98 -6.35
C MET A 155 15.47 10.95 -7.46
N ALA A 156 15.51 9.88 -8.27
CA ALA A 156 16.42 9.79 -9.41
C ALA A 156 16.11 10.86 -10.48
N VAL A 157 14.83 11.12 -10.78
CA VAL A 157 14.39 12.22 -11.66
C VAL A 157 14.87 13.57 -11.14
N GLY A 158 14.62 13.85 -9.85
CA GLY A 158 14.96 15.12 -9.24
C GLY A 158 16.47 15.37 -9.21
N LEU A 159 17.25 14.38 -8.75
CA LEU A 159 18.70 14.46 -8.68
C LEU A 159 19.33 14.65 -10.06
N SER A 160 18.88 13.88 -11.07
CA SER A 160 19.45 13.98 -12.42
C SER A 160 19.06 15.29 -13.11
N ALA A 161 17.79 15.71 -13.01
CA ALA A 161 17.35 16.97 -13.60
C ALA A 161 18.08 18.18 -12.99
N MET A 162 18.19 18.22 -11.67
CA MET A 162 18.82 19.31 -10.94
C MET A 162 20.32 19.39 -11.22
N ALA A 163 21.05 18.28 -11.12
CA ALA A 163 22.50 18.25 -11.36
C ALA A 163 22.85 18.81 -12.75
N VAL A 164 22.09 18.41 -13.77
CA VAL A 164 22.33 18.82 -15.16
C VAL A 164 22.00 20.30 -15.39
N ILE A 165 20.95 20.82 -14.75
CA ILE A 165 20.59 22.23 -14.86
C ILE A 165 21.61 23.11 -14.14
N ILE A 166 22.12 22.67 -12.98
CA ILE A 166 23.17 23.40 -12.25
C ILE A 166 24.44 23.49 -13.09
N GLU A 167 24.91 22.38 -13.68
CA GLU A 167 26.10 22.40 -14.54
C GLU A 167 25.93 23.30 -15.79
N LYS A 168 24.71 23.40 -16.33
CA LYS A 168 24.38 24.36 -17.39
C LYS A 168 24.48 25.80 -16.89
N LYS A 169 23.86 26.11 -15.75
CA LYS A 169 23.82 27.46 -15.19
C LYS A 169 25.20 27.98 -14.79
N GLU A 170 26.06 27.10 -14.27
CA GLU A 170 27.43 27.46 -13.90
C GLU A 170 28.38 27.58 -15.11
N GLY A 171 27.92 27.25 -16.32
CA GLY A 171 28.71 27.29 -17.55
C GLY A 171 29.81 26.22 -17.61
N LEU A 172 29.74 25.20 -16.75
CA LEU A 172 30.71 24.10 -16.72
C LEU A 172 30.66 23.26 -18.00
N LEU A 173 29.46 23.07 -18.56
CA LEU A 173 29.28 22.37 -19.83
C LEU A 173 29.92 23.15 -21.00
N ASP A 174 29.73 24.47 -21.05
CA ASP A 174 30.31 25.31 -22.09
C ASP A 174 31.85 25.30 -22.00
N ARG A 175 32.41 25.45 -20.79
CA ARG A 175 33.86 25.37 -20.57
C ARG A 175 34.43 24.03 -21.03
N SER A 176 33.72 22.93 -20.75
CA SER A 176 34.13 21.59 -21.19
C SER A 176 34.15 21.46 -22.71
N TRP A 177 33.17 22.05 -23.40
CA TRP A 177 33.15 22.08 -24.86
C TRP A 177 34.24 22.98 -25.45
N PHE A 178 34.54 24.13 -24.84
CA PHE A 178 35.65 24.98 -25.26
C PHE A 178 37.02 24.31 -25.05
N ALA A 179 37.16 23.46 -24.03
CA ALA A 179 38.36 22.66 -23.81
C ALA A 179 38.55 21.51 -24.83
N GLY A 180 37.62 21.36 -25.80
CA GLY A 180 37.70 20.34 -26.84
C GLY A 180 37.15 18.96 -26.45
N VAL A 181 36.50 18.84 -25.28
CA VAL A 181 35.88 17.59 -24.82
C VAL A 181 34.64 17.30 -25.67
N ARG A 182 34.48 16.05 -26.12
CA ARG A 182 33.34 15.68 -26.96
C ARG A 182 32.07 15.63 -26.12
N SER A 183 30.94 16.07 -26.67
CA SER A 183 29.66 16.12 -25.93
C SER A 183 29.24 14.77 -25.35
N TRP A 184 29.54 13.64 -26.00
CA TRP A 184 29.23 12.31 -25.48
C TRP A 184 30.10 11.90 -24.28
N GLU A 185 31.35 12.39 -24.20
CA GLU A 185 32.26 12.12 -23.07
C GLU A 185 31.75 12.82 -21.82
N VAL A 186 31.34 14.09 -21.95
CA VAL A 186 30.73 14.86 -20.85
C VAL A 186 29.44 14.18 -20.38
N MET A 187 28.54 13.84 -21.31
CA MET A 187 27.30 13.14 -20.95
C MET A 187 27.55 11.80 -20.27
N PHE A 188 28.50 11.00 -20.77
CA PHE A 188 28.82 9.71 -20.16
C PHE A 188 29.40 9.88 -18.75
N SER A 189 30.29 10.84 -18.53
CA SER A 189 30.85 11.12 -17.20
C SER A 189 29.78 11.54 -16.19
N MET A 190 28.83 12.37 -16.63
CA MET A 190 27.72 12.83 -15.80
C MET A 190 26.74 11.69 -15.48
N LEU A 191 26.39 10.89 -16.49
CA LEU A 191 25.61 9.67 -16.31
C LEU A 191 26.27 8.73 -15.31
N PHE A 192 27.57 8.52 -15.43
CA PHE A 192 28.30 7.66 -14.51
C PHE A 192 28.30 8.20 -13.07
N SER A 193 28.52 9.50 -12.88
CA SER A 193 28.49 10.15 -11.56
C SER A 193 27.10 10.05 -10.89
N LEU A 194 26.04 10.30 -11.67
CA LEU A 194 24.66 10.16 -11.22
C LEU A 194 24.31 8.70 -10.92
N PHE A 195 24.79 7.75 -11.71
CA PHE A 195 24.60 6.33 -11.46
C PHE A 195 25.24 5.89 -10.14
N VAL A 196 26.46 6.33 -9.82
CA VAL A 196 27.12 6.04 -8.53
C VAL A 196 26.32 6.60 -7.36
N THR A 197 25.81 7.82 -7.49
CA THR A 197 24.94 8.43 -6.46
C THR A 197 23.65 7.65 -6.28
N MET A 198 23.06 7.19 -7.38
CA MET A 198 21.84 6.38 -7.39
C MET A 198 22.08 4.99 -6.76
N LEU A 199 23.23 4.35 -6.95
CA LEU A 199 23.57 3.10 -6.25
C LEU A 199 23.50 3.27 -4.72
N LEU A 200 24.05 4.36 -4.21
CA LEU A 200 24.00 4.68 -2.78
C LEU A 200 22.56 4.91 -2.31
N GLN A 201 21.77 5.64 -3.09
CA GLN A 201 20.36 5.88 -2.80
C GLN A 201 19.56 4.57 -2.75
N VAL A 202 19.74 3.67 -3.73
CA VAL A 202 19.08 2.36 -3.78
C VAL A 202 19.47 1.50 -2.58
N ALA A 203 20.76 1.49 -2.20
CA ALA A 203 21.20 0.77 -1.02
C ALA A 203 20.51 1.28 0.26
N LEU A 204 20.40 2.61 0.43
CA LEU A 204 19.72 3.21 1.57
C LEU A 204 18.22 2.84 1.61
N VAL A 205 17.52 2.95 0.48
CA VAL A 205 16.09 2.62 0.40
C VAL A 205 15.86 1.15 0.77
N LEU A 206 16.64 0.22 0.20
CA LEU A 206 16.50 -1.20 0.51
C LEU A 206 16.81 -1.53 1.98
N VAL A 207 17.84 -0.90 2.57
CA VAL A 207 18.16 -1.08 4.00
C VAL A 207 17.00 -0.60 4.87
N LEU A 208 16.42 0.57 4.59
CA LEU A 208 15.27 1.07 5.33
C LEU A 208 14.05 0.15 5.17
N THR A 209 13.75 -0.30 3.95
CA THR A 209 12.65 -1.23 3.69
C THR A 209 12.77 -2.51 4.50
N PHE A 210 13.92 -3.18 4.46
CA PHE A 210 14.05 -4.50 5.07
C PHE A 210 14.35 -4.44 6.57
N LYS A 211 15.12 -3.45 7.04
CA LYS A 211 15.47 -3.34 8.47
C LYS A 211 14.52 -2.47 9.30
N ALA A 212 14.04 -1.35 8.75
CA ALA A 212 13.20 -0.44 9.52
C ALA A 212 11.71 -0.81 9.40
N PHE A 213 11.25 -1.13 8.20
CA PHE A 213 9.84 -1.50 7.95
C PHE A 213 9.58 -3.01 8.06
N ASN A 214 10.61 -3.84 8.25
CA ASN A 214 10.50 -5.30 8.36
C ASN A 214 9.66 -5.94 7.24
N ILE A 215 9.77 -5.42 6.01
CA ILE A 215 9.03 -5.96 4.88
C ILE A 215 9.59 -7.34 4.53
N PRO A 216 8.78 -8.41 4.51
CA PRO A 216 9.25 -9.74 4.16
C PRO A 216 9.68 -9.81 2.70
N CYS A 217 10.89 -10.29 2.45
CA CYS A 217 11.38 -10.63 1.11
C CYS A 217 11.35 -12.14 0.93
N ARG A 218 10.30 -12.66 0.29
CA ARG A 218 10.13 -14.11 0.06
C ARG A 218 10.86 -14.60 -1.19
N GLY A 219 11.25 -13.70 -2.09
CA GLY A 219 11.94 -14.03 -3.35
C GLY A 219 13.43 -13.71 -3.35
N PRO A 220 14.14 -13.99 -4.46
CA PRO A 220 15.56 -13.69 -4.57
C PRO A 220 15.81 -12.18 -4.56
N ILE A 221 16.59 -11.72 -3.60
CA ILE A 221 16.93 -10.30 -3.42
C ILE A 221 17.61 -9.68 -4.64
N VAL A 222 18.29 -10.49 -5.47
CA VAL A 222 18.95 -10.02 -6.69
C VAL A 222 17.94 -9.37 -7.64
N TRP A 223 16.76 -9.97 -7.83
CA TRP A 223 15.73 -9.41 -8.71
C TRP A 223 15.10 -8.14 -8.16
N VAL A 224 14.97 -8.04 -6.83
CA VAL A 224 14.54 -6.83 -6.13
C VAL A 224 15.53 -5.69 -6.40
N VAL A 225 16.83 -5.95 -6.22
CA VAL A 225 17.89 -4.97 -6.50
C VAL A 225 17.87 -4.53 -7.95
N ILE A 226 17.80 -5.48 -8.90
CA ILE A 226 17.76 -5.16 -10.35
C ILE A 226 16.52 -4.34 -10.70
N ALA A 227 15.34 -4.68 -10.16
CA ALA A 227 14.11 -3.93 -10.41
C ALA A 227 14.23 -2.47 -9.94
N VAL A 228 14.70 -2.26 -8.71
CA VAL A 228 14.89 -0.92 -8.15
C VAL A 228 15.96 -0.15 -8.91
N LEU A 229 17.03 -0.82 -9.35
CA LEU A 229 18.07 -0.21 -10.17
C LEU A 229 17.54 0.23 -11.54
N LEU A 230 16.76 -0.61 -12.21
CA LEU A 230 16.15 -0.27 -13.49
C LEU A 230 15.18 0.90 -13.36
N THR A 231 14.33 0.91 -12.33
CA THR A 231 13.42 2.03 -12.07
C THR A 231 14.17 3.33 -11.74
N GLY A 232 15.29 3.27 -11.03
CA GLY A 232 16.11 4.46 -10.81
C GLY A 232 16.80 4.94 -12.10
N LEU A 233 17.25 4.03 -12.98
CA LEU A 233 17.78 4.38 -14.30
C LEU A 233 16.72 5.01 -15.21
N GLU A 234 15.48 4.51 -15.13
CA GLU A 234 14.32 5.07 -15.81
C GLU A 234 14.02 6.49 -15.33
N GLY A 235 13.96 6.71 -14.00
CA GLY A 235 13.80 8.04 -13.43
C GLY A 235 14.94 8.98 -13.81
N MET A 236 16.18 8.50 -13.77
CA MET A 236 17.34 9.26 -14.18
C MET A 236 17.27 9.69 -15.66
N SER A 237 16.85 8.77 -16.54
CA SER A 237 16.61 9.03 -17.97
C SER A 237 15.56 10.12 -18.17
N TYR A 238 14.46 10.05 -17.42
CA TYR A 238 13.40 11.04 -17.48
C TYR A 238 13.83 12.41 -16.97
N GLY A 239 14.61 12.47 -15.88
CA GLY A 239 15.16 13.74 -15.40
C GLY A 239 16.16 14.38 -16.38
N LEU A 240 16.95 13.58 -17.10
CA LEU A 240 17.79 14.07 -18.19
C LEU A 240 16.96 14.67 -19.32
N PHE A 241 15.87 14.00 -19.70
CA PHE A 241 14.93 14.52 -20.68
C PHE A 241 14.34 15.87 -20.23
N ILE A 242 13.89 16.00 -18.98
CA ILE A 242 13.40 17.29 -18.43
C ILE A 242 14.49 18.37 -18.51
N SER A 243 15.71 18.06 -18.07
CA SER A 243 16.84 19.00 -18.10
C SER A 243 17.23 19.45 -19.52
N SER A 244 16.86 18.68 -20.54
CA SER A 244 17.11 19.05 -21.94
C SER A 244 16.14 20.14 -22.42
N ILE A 245 14.91 20.15 -21.89
CA ILE A 245 13.84 21.08 -22.29
C ILE A 245 13.91 22.37 -21.46
N VAL A 246 14.14 22.23 -20.15
CA VAL A 246 14.04 23.30 -19.16
C VAL A 246 15.41 23.74 -18.65
N ASN A 247 15.59 25.04 -18.42
CA ASN A 247 16.83 25.62 -17.88
C ASN A 247 16.69 26.10 -16.43
N ASP A 248 15.49 26.05 -15.85
CA ASP A 248 15.22 26.44 -14.47
C ASP A 248 14.94 25.22 -13.58
N GLU A 249 15.59 25.18 -12.42
CA GLU A 249 15.50 24.06 -11.46
C GLU A 249 14.10 23.91 -10.88
N ASN A 250 13.44 25.02 -10.55
CA ASN A 250 12.11 24.99 -9.94
C ASN A 250 11.08 24.48 -10.95
N ILE A 251 11.16 24.96 -12.20
CA ILE A 251 10.27 24.49 -13.27
C ILE A 251 10.50 23.01 -13.58
N ALA A 252 11.76 22.55 -13.57
CA ALA A 252 12.08 21.14 -13.78
C ALA A 252 11.50 20.25 -12.68
N MET A 253 11.62 20.66 -11.41
CA MET A 253 11.01 19.95 -10.29
C MET A 253 9.48 19.95 -10.35
N MET A 254 8.86 21.06 -10.76
CA MET A 254 7.40 21.11 -10.96
C MET A 254 6.92 20.13 -12.03
N ILE A 255 7.66 20.00 -13.14
CA ILE A 255 7.34 19.02 -14.20
C ILE A 255 7.57 17.59 -13.71
N ALA A 256 8.65 17.34 -12.97
CA ALA A 256 8.92 16.03 -12.37
C ALA A 256 7.80 15.59 -11.42
N MET A 257 7.37 16.48 -10.51
CA MET A 257 6.26 16.19 -9.60
C MET A 257 4.92 16.07 -10.34
N GLY A 258 4.67 16.96 -11.30
CA GLY A 258 3.43 16.98 -12.09
C GLY A 258 3.23 15.73 -12.93
N SER A 259 4.30 15.12 -13.43
CA SER A 259 4.27 13.84 -14.15
C SER A 259 4.27 12.63 -13.20
N PHE A 260 4.89 12.73 -12.04
CA PHE A 260 4.96 11.66 -11.06
C PHE A 260 3.62 11.33 -10.41
N TYR A 261 2.82 12.34 -10.02
CA TYR A 261 1.55 12.07 -9.32
C TYR A 261 0.55 11.25 -10.14
N PRO A 262 0.28 11.57 -11.42
CA PRO A 262 -0.56 10.71 -12.26
C PRO A 262 0.00 9.29 -12.38
N ASN A 263 1.32 9.15 -12.51
CA ASN A 263 1.98 7.86 -12.59
C ASN A 263 1.80 7.06 -11.28
N LEU A 264 2.02 7.69 -10.12
CA LEU A 264 1.84 7.08 -8.80
C LEU A 264 0.40 6.60 -8.57
N LEU A 265 -0.59 7.41 -8.95
CA LEU A 265 -2.02 7.09 -8.75
C LEU A 265 -2.51 5.97 -9.69
N LEU A 266 -2.04 5.95 -10.93
CA LEU A 266 -2.51 5.02 -11.95
C LEU A 266 -1.68 3.74 -12.04
N SER A 267 -0.49 3.68 -11.42
CA SER A 267 0.43 2.53 -11.57
C SER A 267 0.13 1.32 -10.69
N GLY A 268 -0.96 1.31 -9.94
CA GLY A 268 -1.26 0.15 -9.11
C GLY A 268 -0.52 0.10 -7.76
N ILE A 269 0.25 1.15 -7.45
CA ILE A 269 1.07 1.25 -6.23
C ILE A 269 0.18 1.42 -5.01
N ILE A 270 -0.75 2.38 -5.11
CA ILE A 270 -1.69 2.74 -4.07
C ILE A 270 -2.85 1.75 -4.13
N TRP A 271 -3.68 1.78 -5.19
CA TRP A 271 -4.81 0.86 -5.40
C TRP A 271 -4.53 -0.21 -6.44
N PRO A 272 -5.10 -1.42 -6.33
CA PRO A 272 -4.92 -2.47 -7.33
C PRO A 272 -5.42 -2.04 -8.71
N VAL A 273 -4.66 -2.40 -9.75
CA VAL A 273 -4.96 -2.09 -11.15
C VAL A 273 -6.26 -2.79 -11.61
N GLU A 274 -6.57 -3.92 -10.98
CA GLU A 274 -7.78 -4.71 -11.21
C GLU A 274 -9.06 -3.97 -10.81
N ALA A 275 -8.97 -3.04 -9.86
CA ALA A 275 -10.10 -2.23 -9.41
C ALA A 275 -10.39 -1.03 -10.35
N MET A 276 -9.54 -0.77 -11.35
CA MET A 276 -9.72 0.35 -12.27
C MET A 276 -10.72 0.02 -13.38
N PRO A 277 -11.54 1.00 -13.82
CA PRO A 277 -12.35 0.89 -15.04
C PRO A 277 -11.51 0.54 -16.27
N TYR A 278 -12.12 -0.15 -17.24
CA TYR A 278 -11.41 -0.73 -18.39
C TYR A 278 -10.43 0.23 -19.09
N TYR A 279 -10.85 1.45 -19.43
CA TYR A 279 -10.00 2.41 -20.14
C TYR A 279 -8.81 2.90 -19.31
N LEU A 280 -9.03 3.20 -18.02
CA LEU A 280 -7.97 3.61 -17.09
C LEU A 280 -6.97 2.48 -16.88
N ARG A 281 -7.47 1.25 -16.82
CA ARG A 281 -6.63 0.05 -16.70
C ARG A 281 -5.70 -0.13 -17.91
N GLN A 282 -6.19 0.09 -19.13
CA GLN A 282 -5.34 0.02 -20.33
C GLN A 282 -4.27 1.12 -20.33
N PHE A 283 -4.64 2.35 -19.96
CA PHE A 283 -3.68 3.44 -19.84
C PHE A 283 -2.62 3.17 -18.76
N SER A 284 -3.04 2.59 -17.64
CA SER A 284 -2.15 2.18 -16.55
C SER A 284 -1.06 1.23 -17.04
N TYR A 285 -1.37 0.25 -17.88
CA TYR A 285 -0.35 -0.67 -18.41
C TYR A 285 0.69 -0.02 -19.32
N CYS A 286 0.42 1.16 -19.89
CA CYS A 286 1.40 1.91 -20.66
C CYS A 286 2.37 2.71 -19.77
N LEU A 287 2.00 2.98 -18.52
CA LEU A 287 2.83 3.73 -17.58
C LEU A 287 4.04 2.89 -17.16
N PRO A 288 5.18 3.55 -16.93
CA PRO A 288 6.42 2.82 -16.77
C PRO A 288 6.55 2.14 -15.40
N LEU A 289 5.87 2.64 -14.36
CA LEU A 289 5.92 2.06 -13.02
C LEU A 289 4.96 0.88 -12.81
N THR A 290 3.93 0.73 -13.65
CA THR A 290 2.82 -0.21 -13.37
C THR A 290 3.25 -1.67 -13.35
N LEU A 291 3.83 -2.13 -14.45
CA LEU A 291 4.18 -3.54 -14.61
C LEU A 291 5.36 -3.93 -13.72
N ILE A 292 6.33 -3.02 -13.54
CA ILE A 292 7.46 -3.25 -12.64
C ILE A 292 7.01 -3.29 -11.17
N ALA A 293 6.03 -2.48 -10.74
CA ALA A 293 5.46 -2.54 -9.40
C ALA A 293 4.72 -3.86 -9.15
N ASN A 294 3.96 -4.36 -10.13
CA ASN A 294 3.31 -5.67 -10.05
C ASN A 294 4.32 -6.82 -9.99
N SER A 295 5.40 -6.72 -10.76
CA SER A 295 6.50 -7.69 -10.76
C SER A 295 7.22 -7.71 -9.41
N MET A 296 7.59 -6.53 -8.89
CA MET A 296 8.21 -6.36 -7.57
C MET A 296 7.33 -6.89 -6.44
N ARG A 297 6.02 -6.62 -6.50
CA ARG A 297 5.05 -7.17 -5.53
C ARG A 297 5.03 -8.69 -5.57
N SER A 298 5.06 -9.29 -6.77
CA SER A 298 5.08 -10.76 -6.92
C SER A 298 6.38 -11.37 -6.40
N ILE A 299 7.52 -10.73 -6.62
CA ILE A 299 8.82 -11.17 -6.09
C ILE A 299 8.82 -11.12 -4.55
N LEU A 300 8.40 -10.00 -3.95
CA LEU A 300 8.43 -9.83 -2.49
C LEU A 300 7.40 -10.70 -1.76
N SER A 301 6.16 -10.78 -2.27
CA SER A 301 5.05 -11.47 -1.60
C SER A 301 4.93 -12.96 -1.97
N ARG A 302 5.24 -13.34 -3.21
CA ARG A 302 5.07 -14.73 -3.70
C ARG A 302 6.38 -15.50 -3.83
N GLY A 303 7.51 -14.80 -3.78
CA GLY A 303 8.82 -15.42 -3.94
C GLY A 303 9.17 -15.79 -5.38
N TRP A 304 8.44 -15.24 -6.34
CA TRP A 304 8.63 -15.53 -7.76
C TRP A 304 9.94 -14.94 -8.30
N THR A 305 10.36 -15.49 -9.42
CA THR A 305 11.59 -15.19 -10.15
C THR A 305 11.29 -14.69 -11.56
N ILE A 306 12.28 -14.18 -12.30
CA ILE A 306 12.03 -13.66 -13.66
C ILE A 306 11.50 -14.71 -14.65
N THR A 307 11.69 -16.00 -14.35
CA THR A 307 11.19 -17.10 -15.19
C THR A 307 9.71 -17.36 -15.00
N ASP A 308 9.12 -16.84 -13.92
CA ASP A 308 7.69 -16.94 -13.67
C ASP A 308 6.91 -15.98 -14.58
N ASN A 309 5.76 -16.45 -15.06
CA ASN A 309 5.00 -15.75 -16.08
C ASN A 309 4.48 -14.38 -15.57
N GLY A 310 4.62 -13.34 -16.40
CA GLY A 310 4.17 -11.98 -16.10
C GLY A 310 5.14 -11.12 -15.28
N ILE A 311 6.30 -11.65 -14.85
CA ILE A 311 7.33 -10.85 -14.17
C ILE A 311 8.25 -10.14 -15.16
N TYR A 312 8.69 -10.84 -16.20
CA TYR A 312 9.62 -10.28 -17.18
C TYR A 312 9.02 -9.07 -17.92
N ASP A 313 7.69 -8.98 -18.04
CA ASP A 313 6.99 -7.84 -18.66
C ASP A 313 7.33 -6.50 -17.99
N GLY A 314 7.43 -6.48 -16.65
CA GLY A 314 7.82 -5.28 -15.91
C GLY A 314 9.23 -4.81 -16.25
N PHE A 315 10.18 -5.74 -16.32
CA PHE A 315 11.56 -5.43 -16.69
C PHE A 315 11.68 -4.95 -18.14
N LEU A 316 10.93 -5.58 -19.05
CA LEU A 316 10.90 -5.18 -20.46
C LEU A 316 10.32 -3.78 -20.66
N VAL A 317 9.24 -3.44 -19.95
CA VAL A 317 8.64 -2.10 -20.05
C VAL A 317 9.57 -1.03 -19.48
N CYS A 318 10.25 -1.26 -18.35
CA CYS A 318 11.28 -0.32 -17.86
C CYS A 318 12.37 -0.10 -18.91
N LEU A 319 12.91 -1.17 -19.51
CA LEU A 319 13.91 -1.04 -20.58
C LEU A 319 13.36 -0.27 -21.80
N ALA A 320 12.12 -0.57 -22.20
CA ALA A 320 11.45 0.09 -23.31
C ALA A 320 11.21 1.58 -23.07
N TRP A 321 11.13 2.03 -21.81
CA TRP A 321 11.06 3.45 -21.46
C TRP A 321 12.45 4.11 -21.38
N ILE A 322 13.46 3.41 -20.85
CA ILE A 322 14.84 3.92 -20.71
C ILE A 322 15.43 4.29 -22.07
N PHE A 323 15.46 3.36 -23.04
CA PHE A 323 16.19 3.56 -24.29
C PHE A 323 15.66 4.74 -25.14
N PRO A 324 14.35 4.86 -25.41
CA PRO A 324 13.81 5.97 -26.19
C PRO A 324 13.97 7.31 -25.48
N ILE A 325 13.78 7.37 -24.15
CA ILE A 325 13.93 8.62 -23.40
C ILE A 325 15.38 9.12 -23.46
N ILE A 326 16.36 8.23 -23.22
CA ILE A 326 17.78 8.60 -23.34
C ILE A 326 18.10 9.08 -24.75
N LEU A 327 17.60 8.38 -25.78
CA LEU A 327 17.82 8.76 -27.17
C LEU A 327 17.25 10.15 -27.45
N ILE A 328 16.01 10.41 -27.06
CA ILE A 328 15.36 11.73 -27.22
C ILE A 328 16.16 12.80 -26.45
N ALA A 329 16.50 12.55 -25.19
CA ALA A 329 17.29 13.49 -24.38
C ALA A 329 18.63 13.84 -25.07
N SER A 330 19.35 12.84 -25.57
CA SER A 330 20.64 13.04 -26.26
C SER A 330 20.50 13.89 -27.53
N LEU A 331 19.40 13.74 -28.28
CA LEU A 331 19.13 14.54 -29.47
C LEU A 331 18.86 16.01 -29.08
N PHE A 332 18.04 16.26 -28.07
CA PHE A 332 17.76 17.61 -27.60
C PHE A 332 19.02 18.32 -27.05
N PHE A 333 19.91 17.59 -26.38
CA PHE A 333 21.21 18.10 -25.95
C PHE A 333 22.10 18.55 -27.10
N LYS A 334 22.04 17.85 -28.24
CA LYS A 334 22.82 18.18 -29.44
C LYS A 334 22.26 19.39 -30.20
N TYR A 335 20.93 19.56 -30.20
CA TYR A 335 20.25 20.63 -30.94
C TYR A 335 20.29 22.01 -30.26
N LYS A 336 20.47 22.08 -28.94
CA LYS A 336 20.63 23.35 -28.19
C LYS A 336 22.08 23.89 -28.19
N LYS A 337 22.95 23.32 -29.02
CA LYS A 337 24.31 23.78 -29.26
C LYS A 337 24.32 24.91 -30.30
#